data_AF-A0A444IW54-F1
#
_entry.id   AF-A0A444IW54-F1
#
_cell.length_a   1.000
_cell.length_b   1.000
_cell.length_c   1.000
_cell.angle_alpha   90.00
_cell.angle_beta   90.00
_cell.angle_gamma   90.00
#
_symmetry.space_group_name_H-M   'P 1'
#
loop_
_entity.id
_entity.type
_entity.pdbx_description
1 polymer ?
#
loop_
_entity_poly.entity_id
_entity_poly.type
_entity_poly.pdbx_seq_one_letter_code
_entity_poly.pdbx_strand_id
1 'polypeptide(L)' 'MSSSNEAWEHLGELTEEDAMHVLTRLFSMYEEEEQRHPGNKETTLFFRNLITALGQTSACNLNRR' A
#
# COMPACT_ATOMS: atom_id res chain seq x y z
N MET A 1 15.86 12.84 -8.90
CA MET A 1 15.34 12.33 -7.61
C MET A 1 14.91 10.89 -7.81
N SER A 2 14.98 10.04 -6.79
CA SER A 2 14.48 8.66 -6.89
C SER A 2 12.95 8.67 -6.92
N SER A 3 12.33 7.72 -7.61
CA SER A 3 10.86 7.57 -7.63
C SER A 3 10.27 7.40 -6.23
N SER A 4 11.04 6.82 -5.29
CA SER A 4 10.63 6.73 -3.89
C SER A 4 10.56 8.08 -3.19
N ASN A 5 11.46 9.03 -3.48
CA ASN A 5 11.44 10.35 -2.83
C ASN A 5 10.25 11.17 -3.32
N GLU A 6 9.99 11.16 -4.63
CA GLU A 6 8.83 11.83 -5.23
C GLU A 6 7.51 11.28 -4.68
N ALA A 7 7.40 9.97 -4.49
CA ALA A 7 6.22 9.36 -3.87
C ALA A 7 6.01 9.84 -2.42
N TRP A 8 7.09 9.97 -1.64
CA TRP A 8 6.99 10.48 -0.26
C TRP A 8 6.58 11.95 -0.18
N GLU A 9 7.10 12.78 -1.09
CA GLU A 9 6.71 14.19 -1.17
C GLU A 9 5.21 14.32 -1.45
N HIS A 10 4.70 13.63 -2.48
CA HIS A 10 3.28 13.69 -2.82
C HIS A 10 2.37 13.07 -1.75
N LEU A 11 2.77 11.97 -1.12
CA LEU A 11 2.00 11.38 0.00
C LEU A 11 1.88 12.35 1.18
N GLY A 12 2.90 13.17 1.44
CA GLY A 12 2.88 14.17 2.51
C GLY A 12 1.93 15.35 2.25
N GLU A 13 1.52 15.57 1.00
CA GLU A 13 0.59 16.63 0.60
C GLU A 13 -0.87 16.19 0.64
N LEU A 14 -1.14 14.88 0.80
CA LEU A 14 -2.50 14.33 0.77
C LEU A 14 -3.26 14.61 2.07
N THR A 15 -4.56 14.83 1.93
CA THR A 15 -5.49 14.74 3.05
C THR A 15 -5.69 13.28 3.48
N GLU A 16 -6.25 13.04 4.68
CA GLU A 16 -6.56 11.67 5.13
C GLU A 16 -7.54 10.94 4.19
N GLU A 17 -8.50 11.67 3.62
CA GLU A 17 -9.46 11.15 2.64
C GLU A 17 -8.77 10.79 1.33
N ASP A 18 -7.94 11.68 0.80
CA ASP A 18 -7.17 11.43 -0.43
C ASP A 18 -6.19 10.27 -0.26
N ALA A 19 -5.56 10.15 0.92
CA ALA A 19 -4.67 9.04 1.24
C ALA A 19 -5.41 7.69 1.19
N MET A 20 -6.65 7.64 1.68
CA MET A 20 -7.48 6.43 1.59
C MET A 20 -7.87 6.11 0.14
N HIS A 21 -8.17 7.13 -0.67
CA HIS A 21 -8.46 6.95 -2.09
C HIS A 21 -7.25 6.44 -2.88
N VAL A 22 -6.06 6.99 -2.62
CA VAL A 22 -4.81 6.52 -3.22
C VAL A 22 -4.52 5.07 -2.83
N LEU A 23 -4.69 4.70 -1.56
CA LEU A 23 -4.51 3.33 -1.11
C LEU A 23 -5.48 2.37 -1.81
N THR A 24 -6.76 2.75 -1.92
CA THR A 24 -7.78 1.97 -2.63
C THR A 24 -7.41 1.78 -4.10
N ARG A 25 -6.97 2.86 -4.77
CA ARG A 25 -6.58 2.79 -6.17
C ARG A 25 -5.37 1.90 -6.39
N LEU A 26 -4.36 2.00 -5.53
CA LEU A 26 -3.16 1.16 -5.58
C LEU A 26 -3.54 -0.32 -5.39
N PHE A 27 -4.41 -0.62 -4.43
CA PHE A 27 -4.92 -1.98 -4.20
C PHE A 27 -5.61 -2.54 -5.45
N SER A 28 -6.56 -1.81 -6.04
CA SER A 28 -7.26 -2.25 -7.25
C SER A 28 -6.32 -2.46 -8.44
N MET A 29 -5.29 -1.62 -8.60
CA MET A 29 -4.30 -1.79 -9.68
C MET A 29 -3.55 -3.12 -9.57
N TYR A 30 -3.13 -3.49 -8.36
CA TYR A 30 -2.43 -4.76 -8.14
C TYR A 30 -3.37 -5.97 -8.16
N GLU A 31 -4.65 -5.82 -7.78
CA GLU A 31 -5.65 -6.87 -7.96
C GLU A 31 -5.91 -7.17 -9.44
N GLU A 32 -6.09 -6.13 -10.26
CA GLU A 32 -6.24 -6.29 -11.71
C GLU A 32 -5.02 -6.97 -12.33
N GLU A 33 -3.81 -6.61 -11.87
CA GLU A 33 -2.57 -7.20 -12.36
C GLU A 33 -2.44 -8.67 -11.96
N GLU A 34 -2.81 -9.05 -10.73
CA GLU A 34 -2.84 -10.44 -10.30
C GLU A 34 -3.86 -11.27 -11.10
N GLN A 35 -5.02 -10.69 -11.41
CA GLN A 35 -6.03 -11.36 -12.24
C GLN A 35 -5.55 -11.59 -13.68
N ARG A 36 -4.81 -10.62 -14.25
CA ARG A 36 -4.25 -10.73 -15.60
C ARG A 36 -3.05 -11.68 -15.66
N HIS A 37 -2.23 -11.68 -14.61
CA HIS A 37 -1.00 -12.45 -14.51
C HIS A 37 -0.92 -13.23 -13.19
N PRO A 38 -1.74 -14.30 -13.02
CA PRO A 38 -1.76 -15.08 -11.79
C PRO A 38 -0.37 -15.63 -11.46
N GLY A 39 0.07 -15.44 -10.21
CA GLY A 39 1.38 -15.90 -9.76
C GLY A 39 2.54 -14.99 -10.18
N ASN A 40 2.27 -13.76 -10.62
CA ASN A 40 3.28 -12.73 -10.75
C ASN A 40 3.94 -12.49 -9.38
N LYS A 41 5.28 -12.54 -9.36
CA LYS A 41 6.05 -12.40 -8.11
C LYS A 41 5.95 -11.00 -7.52
N GLU A 42 5.80 -9.97 -8.36
CA GLU A 42 5.75 -8.58 -7.93
C GLU A 42 4.43 -8.23 -7.26
N THR A 43 3.30 -8.67 -7.81
CA THR A 43 1.97 -8.55 -7.21
C THR A 43 1.89 -9.33 -5.89
N THR A 44 2.40 -10.56 -5.88
CA THR A 44 2.50 -11.38 -4.66
C THR A 44 3.33 -10.67 -3.57
N LEU A 45 4.46 -10.08 -3.95
CA LEU A 45 5.31 -9.34 -3.02
C LEU A 45 4.60 -8.09 -2.47
N PHE A 46 3.88 -7.36 -3.32
CA PHE A 46 3.07 -6.22 -2.91
C PHE A 46 2.05 -6.60 -1.83
N PHE A 47 1.20 -7.60 -2.09
CA PHE A 47 0.17 -8.01 -1.13
C PHE A 47 0.76 -8.56 0.17
N ARG A 48 1.87 -9.29 0.10
CA ARG A 48 2.58 -9.76 1.30
C ARG A 48 3.10 -8.60 2.15
N ASN A 49 3.70 -7.58 1.53
CA ASN A 49 4.19 -6.40 2.22
C ASN A 49 3.03 -5.59 2.83
N LEU A 50 1.92 -5.45 2.10
CA LEU A 50 0.71 -4.78 2.60
C LEU A 50 0.15 -5.47 3.84
N ILE A 51 -0.03 -6.80 3.81
CA ILE A 51 -0.51 -7.59 4.97
C ILE A 51 0.42 -7.40 6.17
N THR A 52 1.75 -7.40 5.93
CA THR A 52 2.75 -7.18 6.98
C THR A 52 2.59 -5.79 7.60
N ALA A 53 2.44 -4.73 6.79
CA ALA A 53 2.27 -3.36 7.27
C ALA A 53 0.96 -3.15 8.04
N LEU A 54 -0.14 -3.78 7.60
CA LEU A 54 -1.43 -3.77 8.30
C LEU A 54 -1.32 -4.44 9.68
N GLY A 55 -0.64 -5.59 9.74
CA GLY A 55 -0.38 -6.31 10.99
C GLY A 55 0.45 -5.48 11.98
N GLN A 56 1.52 -4.84 11.50
CA GLN A 56 2.37 -3.97 12.32
C GLN A 56 1.60 -2.77 12.88
N THR A 57 0.81 -2.10 12.04
CA THR A 57 0.01 -0.93 12.45
C THR A 57 -1.06 -1.32 13.47
N SER A 58 -1.73 -2.45 13.27
CA SER A 58 -2.77 -2.95 14.18
C SER A 58 -2.19 -3.38 15.54
N ALA A 59 -1.03 -4.03 15.54
CA ALA A 59 -0.33 -4.43 16.77
C ALA A 59 0.17 -3.23 17.58
N CYS A 60 0.70 -2.18 16.92
CA CYS A 60 1.07 -0.93 17.58
C CYS A 60 -0.15 -0.24 18.23
N ASN A 61 -1.32 -0.31 17.59
CA ASN A 61 -2.55 0.23 18.15
C ASN A 61 -3.10 -0.57 19.34
N LEU A 62 -2.86 -1.89 19.38
CA LEU A 62 -3.24 -2.74 20.51
C LEU A 62 -2.36 -2.52 21.75
N ASN A 63 -1.06 -2.27 21.58
CA ASN A 63 -0.15 -1.95 22.69
C ASN A 63 -0.34 -0.54 23.28
N ARG A 64 -1.22 0.28 22.69
CA ARG A 64 -1.53 1.65 23.15
C ARG A 64 -2.87 1.75 23.90
N ARG A 65 -3.66 0.68 23.95
CA ARG A 65 -4.92 0.58 24.72
C ARG A 65 -4.67 -0.07 26.07
#